data_AF-A0A942KT28-F1
#
_entry.id   AF-A0A942KT28-F1
#
_cell.length_a   1.000
_cell.length_b   1.000
_cell.length_c   1.000
_cell.angle_alpha   90.00
_cell.angle_beta   90.00
_cell.angle_gamma   90.00
#
_symmetry.space_group_name_H-M   'P 1'
#
loop_
_entity.id
_entity.type
_entity.pdbx_description
1 polymer ?
#
loop_
_entity_poly.entity_id
_entity_poly.type
_entity_poly.pdbx_seq_one_letter_code
_entity_poly.pdbx_strand_id
1 'polypeptide(L)' 'MDERFCISDQEGGIIIQALCKIKSGPDLQKLEKTQRNIYLKKLKDEYSRSIRQIARITGINRVIVCRA' A
#
# COMPACT_ATOMS: atom_id res chain seq x y z
N MET A 1 0.86 14.94 -22.34
CA MET A 1 1.66 15.04 -21.11
C MET A 1 0.99 14.13 -20.11
N ASP A 2 1.62 12.99 -19.78
CA ASP A 2 1.06 12.05 -18.81
C ASP A 2 1.10 12.70 -17.43
N GLU A 3 -0.06 13.17 -16.95
CA GLU A 3 -0.28 13.61 -15.58
C GLU A 3 -0.12 12.41 -14.65
N ARG A 4 1.13 12.01 -14.41
CA ARG A 4 1.49 11.11 -13.33
C ARG A 4 1.21 11.89 -12.05
N PHE A 5 -0.01 11.78 -11.54
CA PHE A 5 -0.36 12.23 -10.21
C PHE A 5 0.70 11.66 -9.26
N CYS A 6 1.66 12.50 -8.89
CA CYS A 6 2.60 12.23 -7.81
C CYS A 6 1.80 12.32 -6.53
N ILE A 7 0.95 11.31 -6.30
CA ILE A 7 0.20 11.16 -5.06
C ILE A 7 1.24 11.21 -3.95
N SER A 8 1.13 12.18 -3.05
CA SER A 8 2.11 12.37 -2.00
C SER A 8 2.08 11.19 -1.04
N ASP A 9 3.16 10.94 -0.29
CA ASP A 9 3.19 9.85 0.69
C ASP A 9 2.09 10.01 1.76
N GLN A 10 1.62 11.24 2.02
CA GLN A 10 0.48 11.53 2.89
C GLN A 10 -0.85 11.02 2.34
N GLU A 11 -1.19 11.38 1.10
CA GLU A 11 -2.38 10.87 0.40
C GLU A 11 -2.27 9.35 0.21
N GLY A 12 -1.04 8.91 -0.04
CA GLY A 12 -0.48 7.59 0.22
C GLY A 12 -1.13 6.88 1.41
N GLY A 13 -0.77 7.37 2.59
CA GLY A 13 -1.22 6.86 3.88
C GLY A 13 -2.72 6.86 4.03
N ILE A 14 -3.40 7.95 3.67
CA ILE A 14 -4.86 8.10 3.87
C ILE A 14 -5.62 7.01 3.11
N ILE A 15 -5.27 6.77 1.85
CA ILE A 15 -5.90 5.73 1.03
C ILE A 15 -5.65 4.33 1.61
N ILE A 16 -4.42 4.05 2.04
CA ILE A 16 -4.06 2.75 2.63
C ILE A 16 -4.84 2.52 3.94
N GLN A 17 -4.92 3.54 4.79
CA GLN A 17 -5.69 3.50 6.04
C GLN A 17 -7.17 3.23 5.77
N ALA A 18 -7.77 3.95 4.81
CA ALA A 18 -9.17 3.79 4.43
C ALA A 18 -9.48 2.40 3.88
N LEU A 19 -8.65 1.88 2.96
CA LEU A 19 -8.86 0.57 2.34
C LEU A 19 -8.62 -0.60 3.30
N CYS A 20 -7.53 -0.53 4.06
CA CYS A 20 -7.11 -1.63 4.93
C CYS A 20 -7.81 -1.57 6.29
N LYS A 21 -8.60 -0.51 6.56
CA LYS A 21 -9.24 -0.23 7.86
C LYS A 21 -8.25 -0.26 9.02
N ILE A 22 -7.05 0.27 8.79
CA ILE A 22 -5.96 0.33 9.76
C ILE A 22 -5.71 1.78 10.19
N LYS A 23 -5.18 1.95 11.41
CA LYS A 23 -4.83 3.28 11.93
C LYS A 23 -3.56 3.82 11.29
N SER A 24 -2.57 2.96 11.05
CA SER A 24 -1.29 3.34 10.48
C SER A 24 -0.79 2.31 9.48
N GLY A 25 -0.05 2.74 8.45
CA GLY A 25 0.54 1.85 7.44
C GLY A 25 1.28 0.62 7.99
N PRO A 26 2.09 0.73 9.06
CA PRO A 26 2.75 -0.41 9.70
C PRO A 26 1.82 -1.45 10.31
N ASP A 27 0.57 -1.10 10.64
CA ASP A 27 -0.40 -2.08 11.16
C ASP A 27 -0.76 -3.11 10.10
N LEU A 28 -0.55 -2.82 8.81
CA LEU A 28 -0.69 -3.78 7.72
C LEU A 28 0.28 -4.97 7.87
N GLN A 29 1.41 -4.78 8.56
CA GLN A 29 2.36 -5.86 8.87
C GLN A 29 1.82 -6.84 9.91
N LYS A 30 0.94 -6.37 10.80
CA LYS A 30 0.36 -7.15 11.91
C LYS A 30 -0.82 -8.00 11.47
N LEU A 31 -1.38 -7.74 10.28
CA LEU A 31 -2.43 -8.56 9.71
C LEU A 31 -1.91 -9.93 9.31
N GLU A 32 -2.82 -10.90 9.25
CA GLU A 32 -2.50 -12.22 8.71
C GLU A 32 -1.97 -12.13 7.28
N LYS A 33 -1.06 -13.03 6.92
CA LYS A 33 -0.38 -13.03 5.61
C LYS A 33 -1.36 -13.03 4.44
N THR A 34 -2.45 -13.80 4.53
CA THR A 34 -3.49 -13.89 3.50
C THR A 34 -4.23 -12.57 3.33
N GLN A 35 -4.70 -11.98 4.43
CA GLN A 35 -5.40 -10.68 4.40
C GLN A 35 -4.48 -9.56 3.90
N ARG A 36 -3.25 -9.51 4.39
CA ARG A 36 -2.23 -8.56 3.94
C ARG A 36 -2.01 -8.64 2.43
N ASN A 37 -1.87 -9.85 1.88
CA ASN A 37 -1.64 -10.03 0.45
C ASN A 37 -2.85 -9.57 -0.38
N ILE A 38 -4.08 -9.81 0.08
CA ILE A 38 -5.30 -9.30 -0.57
C ILE A 38 -5.27 -7.77 -0.63
N TYR A 39 -4.94 -7.10 0.48
CA TYR A 39 -4.84 -5.64 0.51
C TYR A 39 -3.71 -5.10 -0.37
N LEU A 40 -2.54 -5.74 -0.36
CA LEU A 40 -1.42 -5.36 -1.22
C LEU A 40 -1.77 -5.50 -2.71
N LYS A 41 -2.52 -6.54 -3.10
CA LYS A 41 -3.01 -6.72 -4.46
C LYS A 41 -3.99 -5.61 -4.85
N LYS A 42 -4.98 -5.32 -3.99
CA LYS A 42 -5.91 -4.18 -4.20
C LYS A 42 -5.20 -2.84 -4.34
N LEU A 43 -4.19 -2.58 -3.52
CA LEU A 43 -3.40 -1.34 -3.59
C LEU A 43 -2.65 -1.18 -4.91
N LYS A 44 -2.20 -2.28 -5.50
CA LYS A 44 -1.53 -2.26 -6.81
C LYS A 44 -2.53 -2.11 -7.95
N ASP A 45 -3.62 -2.87 -7.91
CA ASP A 45 -4.58 -2.96 -9.01
C ASP A 45 -5.52 -1.75 -9.05
N GLU A 46 -6.10 -1.34 -7.92
CA GLU A 46 -7.14 -0.29 -7.87
C GLU A 46 -6.55 1.13 -7.83
N TYR A 47 -5.35 1.30 -7.26
CA TYR A 47 -4.78 2.63 -7.01
C TYR A 47 -3.52 2.94 -7.83
N SER A 48 -3.09 2.03 -8.71
CA SER A 48 -1.88 2.17 -9.54
C SER A 48 -0.66 2.66 -8.74
N ARG A 49 -0.58 2.26 -7.46
CA ARG A 49 0.45 2.75 -6.53
C ARG A 49 1.78 2.07 -6.83
N SER A 50 2.86 2.85 -6.79
CA SER A 50 4.19 2.27 -6.88
C SER A 50 4.46 1.33 -5.70
N ILE A 51 4.99 0.14 -5.99
CA ILE A 51 5.51 -0.82 -4.99
C ILE A 51 6.41 -0.12 -3.97
N ARG A 52 7.20 0.86 -4.43
CA ARG A 52 8.11 1.64 -3.59
C ARG A 52 7.37 2.49 -2.57
N GLN A 53 6.25 3.08 -2.97
CA GLN A 53 5.43 3.94 -2.13
C GLN A 53 4.69 3.12 -1.06
N ILE A 54 4.11 1.98 -1.47
CA ILE A 54 3.48 1.03 -0.55
C ILE A 54 4.49 0.54 0.49
N ALA A 55 5.68 0.11 0.06
CA ALA A 55 6.73 -0.35 0.96
C ALA A 55 7.20 0.73 1.94
N ARG A 56 7.28 2.00 1.51
CA ARG A 56 7.68 3.12 2.37
C ARG A 56 6.62 3.42 3.42
N ILE A 57 5.34 3.48 3.04
CA ILE A 57 4.23 3.83 3.93
C ILE A 57 3.93 2.69 4.92
N THR A 58 3.95 1.45 4.43
CA THR A 58 3.58 0.28 5.23
C THR A 58 4.77 -0.34 5.96
N GLY A 59 5.99 0.05 5.61
CA GLY A 59 7.23 -0.58 6.07
C GLY A 59 7.42 -2.03 5.62
N ILE A 60 6.52 -2.57 4.77
CA ILE A 60 6.61 -3.93 4.26
C ILE A 60 7.75 -4.00 3.24
N ASN A 61 8.53 -5.08 3.30
CA ASN A 61 9.60 -5.32 2.33
C ASN A 61 9.05 -5.29 0.89
N ARG A 62 9.73 -4.56 0.00
CA ARG A 62 9.37 -4.41 -1.42
C ARG A 62 9.18 -5.75 -2.13
N VAL A 63 9.96 -6.78 -1.77
CA VAL A 63 9.84 -8.12 -2.35
C VAL A 63 8.48 -8.74 -1.99
N ILE A 64 8.00 -8.54 -0.77
CA ILE A 64 6.69 -9.03 -0.32
C ILE A 64 5.57 -8.28 -1.05
N VAL A 65 5.67 -6.95 -1.18
CA VAL A 65 4.69 -6.14 -1.92
C VAL A 65 4.64 -6.53 -3.40
N CYS A 66 5.79 -6.81 -4.00
CA CYS A 66 5.89 -7.24 -5.39
C CYS A 66 5.27 -8.63 -5.61
N ARG A 67 5.46 -9.56 -4.68
CA ARG A 67 4.99 -10.95 -4.77
C ARG A 67 3.53 -11.17 -4.37
N ALA A 68 2.97 -10.29 -3.55
CA ALA A 68 1.57 -10.35 -3.12
C ALA A 68 0.58 -10.22 -4.28
#